data_AF-A0A7X6VGK7-F1
#
_entry.id   AF-A0A7X6VGK7-F1
#
_cell.length_a   1.000
_cell.length_b   1.000
_cell.length_c   1.000
_cell.angle_alpha   90.00
_cell.angle_beta   90.00
_cell.angle_gamma   90.00
#
_symmetry.space_group_name_H-M   'P 1'
#
loop_
_entity.id
_entity.type
_entity.pdbx_description
1 polymer ?
#
loop_
_entity_poly.entity_id
_entity_poly.type
_entity_poly.pdbx_seq_one_letter_code
_entity_poly.pdbx_strand_id
1 'polypeptide(L)' 'MRVISSLRLLQNHGDISAYYASTKAPRSYSDVKYADGDYIFFGKETAGLDEELLISNSDRAVRIPIHKDARSLN' A
#
# COMPACT_ATOMS: atom_id res chain seq x y z
N MET A 1 -12.90 -2.23 -1.28
CA MET A 1 -11.42 -2.26 -1.26
C MET A 1 -10.90 -3.20 -2.32
N ARG A 2 -10.01 -2.73 -3.20
CA ARG A 2 -9.39 -3.54 -4.26
C ARG A 2 -7.87 -3.56 -4.07
N VAL A 3 -7.24 -4.71 -4.29
CA VAL A 3 -5.79 -4.91 -4.21
C VAL A 3 -5.19 -4.82 -5.60
N ILE A 4 -4.17 -3.97 -5.78
CA ILE A 4 -3.46 -3.80 -7.07
C ILE A 4 -1.94 -3.78 -6.85
N SER A 5 -1.21 -4.34 -7.81
CA SER A 5 0.25 -4.53 -7.74
C SER A 5 1.04 -3.76 -8.80
N SER A 6 0.38 -2.97 -9.67
CA SER A 6 1.03 -2.23 -10.76
C SER A 6 0.71 -0.73 -10.73
N LEU A 7 1.75 0.10 -10.64
CA LEU A 7 1.65 1.57 -10.60
C LEU A 7 0.93 2.14 -11.84
N ARG A 8 1.00 1.41 -12.96
CA ARG A 8 0.40 1.83 -14.24
C ARG A 8 -1.14 1.83 -14.18
N LEU A 9 -1.74 1.06 -13.28
CA LEU A 9 -3.19 1.10 -13.02
C LEU A 9 -3.59 2.39 -12.29
N LEU A 10 -2.67 2.98 -11.51
CA LEU A 10 -2.96 4.22 -10.80
C LEU A 10 -3.05 5.45 -11.74
N GLN A 11 -2.48 5.35 -12.94
CA GLN A 11 -2.44 6.46 -13.90
C GLN A 11 -3.65 6.48 -14.84
N ASN A 12 -4.40 5.37 -14.95
CA ASN A 12 -5.41 5.18 -15.98
C ASN A 12 -6.86 5.38 -15.49
N HIS A 13 -7.06 5.54 -14.18
CA HIS A 13 -8.32 6.01 -13.61
C HIS A 13 -8.05 7.37 -12.96
N GLY A 14 -8.89 8.37 -13.18
CA GLY A 14 -8.76 9.68 -12.55
C GLY A 14 -8.76 9.57 -11.02
N ASP A 15 -8.03 10.50 -10.37
CA ASP A 15 -7.96 10.74 -8.92
C ASP A 15 -8.20 9.50 -8.03
N ILE A 16 -7.32 8.50 -8.17
CA ILE A 16 -7.42 7.28 -7.38
C ILE A 16 -6.85 7.54 -6.00
N SER A 17 -7.71 7.45 -4.99
CA SER A 17 -7.29 7.43 -3.60
C SER A 17 -6.69 6.05 -3.28
N ALA A 18 -5.38 6.03 -3.00
CA ALA A 18 -4.64 4.81 -2.69
C ALA A 18 -3.88 4.91 -1.36
N TYR A 19 -3.73 3.77 -0.70
CA TYR A 19 -2.86 3.57 0.45
C TYR A 19 -1.70 2.66 0.08
N TYR A 20 -0.53 2.93 0.66
CA TYR A 20 0.71 2.26 0.31
C TYR A 20 1.13 1.31 1.41
N ALA A 21 1.04 0.00 1.15
CA ALA A 21 1.40 -1.03 2.12
C ALA A 21 2.92 -1.17 2.21
N SER A 22 3.50 -0.86 3.37
CA SER A 22 4.93 -1.00 3.61
C SER A 22 5.23 -1.40 5.05
N THR A 23 6.24 -2.25 5.25
CA THR A 23 6.75 -2.58 6.58
C THR A 23 7.43 -1.41 7.27
N LYS A 24 7.80 -0.36 6.53
CA LYS A 24 8.38 0.89 7.04
C LYS A 24 7.32 1.94 7.42
N ALA A 25 6.05 1.70 7.09
CA ALA A 25 4.99 2.68 7.34
C ALA A 25 4.76 2.89 8.86
N PRO A 26 4.49 4.13 9.29
CA PRO A 26 4.37 4.48 10.71
C PRO A 26 3.02 4.11 11.34
N ARG A 27 1.97 3.91 10.54
CA ARG A 27 0.59 3.66 11.01
C ARG A 27 0.14 2.25 10.68
N SER A 28 -0.71 1.65 11.51
CA SER A 28 -1.33 0.37 11.17
C SER A 28 -2.41 0.56 10.10
N TYR A 29 -2.59 -0.42 9.22
CA TYR A 29 -3.70 -0.45 8.27
C TYR A 29 -5.08 -0.39 8.95
N SER A 30 -5.19 -0.88 10.19
CA SER A 30 -6.41 -0.86 10.99
C SER A 30 -6.80 0.52 11.53
N ASP A 31 -5.86 1.47 11.54
CA ASP A 31 -6.06 2.80 12.15
C ASP A 31 -6.63 3.82 11.16
N VAL A 32 -6.90 3.38 9.94
CA VAL A 32 -7.30 4.21 8.82
C VAL A 32 -8.74 3.89 8.41
N LYS A 33 -9.52 4.93 8.11
CA LYS A 33 -10.84 4.79 7.51
C LYS A 33 -10.73 4.79 5.99
N TYR A 34 -11.01 3.65 5.38
CA TYR A 34 -11.07 3.50 3.94
C TYR A 34 -12.43 3.92 3.41
N ALA A 35 -12.45 4.66 2.32
CA ALA A 35 -13.63 4.94 1.53
C ALA A 35 -13.85 3.82 0.49
N ASP A 36 -15.09 3.71 0.00
CA ASP A 36 -15.33 2.83 -1.13
C ASP A 36 -14.60 3.34 -2.38
N GLY A 37 -14.04 2.42 -3.15
CA GLY A 37 -13.15 2.74 -4.26
C GLY A 37 -11.68 2.99 -3.88
N ASP A 38 -11.32 3.00 -2.58
CA ASP A 38 -9.90 3.06 -2.19
C ASP A 38 -9.14 1.79 -2.58
N TYR A 39 -7.90 2.00 -2.99
CA TYR A 39 -6.95 0.93 -3.33
C TYR A 39 -5.89 0.78 -2.25
N ILE A 40 -5.44 -0.45 -2.03
CA ILE A 40 -4.20 -0.72 -1.31
C ILE A 40 -3.17 -1.21 -2.30
N PHE A 41 -2.07 -0.47 -2.38
CA PHE A 41 -0.97 -0.70 -3.28
C PHE A 41 0.16 -1.46 -2.58
N PHE A 42 0.57 -2.57 -3.18
CA PHE A 42 1.65 -3.42 -2.67
C PHE A 42 2.88 -3.29 -3.55
N GLY A 43 4.04 -3.22 -2.90
CA GLY A 43 5.32 -3.24 -3.58
C GLY A 43 5.65 -4.60 -4.17
N LYS A 44 6.76 -4.65 -4.92
CA LYS A 44 7.32 -5.94 -5.37
C LYS A 44 7.70 -6.77 -4.16
N GLU A 45 7.53 -8.08 -4.23
CA GLU A 45 7.80 -8.98 -3.10
C GLU A 45 9.23 -8.81 -2.54
N THR A 46 10.23 -8.68 -3.40
CA THR A 46 11.64 -8.58 -3.00
C THR A 46 12.10 -7.15 -2.74
N ALA A 47 11.61 -6.18 -3.52
CA ALA A 47 12.10 -4.80 -3.49
C ALA A 47 11.20 -3.85 -2.69
N GLY A 48 9.99 -4.26 -2.36
CA GLY A 48 8.98 -3.40 -1.75
C GLY A 48 8.50 -2.30 -2.69
N LEU A 49 8.05 -1.20 -2.08
CA LEU A 49 7.68 0.03 -2.77
C LEU A 49 8.90 0.96 -2.89
N ASP A 50 8.86 1.79 -3.92
CA ASP A 50 9.84 2.87 -4.07
C ASP A 50 9.82 3.79 -2.84
N GLU A 51 10.99 4.13 -2.32
CA GLU A 51 11.12 4.92 -1.10
C GLU A 51 10.67 6.36 -1.33
N GLU A 52 10.93 6.92 -2.52
CA GLU A 52 10.47 8.27 -2.88
C GLU A 52 8.93 8.34 -2.91
N LEU A 53 8.28 7.27 -3.38
CA LEU A 53 6.82 7.14 -3.39
C LEU A 53 6.26 7.06 -1.97
N LEU A 54 6.91 6.31 -1.07
CA LEU A 54 6.50 6.22 0.33
C LEU A 54 6.68 7.54 1.07
N ILE A 55 7.77 8.27 0.82
CA ILE A 55 8.04 9.57 1.45
C ILE A 55 6.99 10.58 0.99
N SER A 56 6.74 10.65 -0.32
CA SER A 56 5.77 11.58 -0.91
C SER A 56 4.32 11.31 -0.48
N ASN A 57 4.03 10.09 -0.03
CA ASN A 57 2.69 9.66 0.40
C ASN A 57 2.71 9.09 1.84
N SER A 58 3.58 9.64 2.68
CA SER A 58 3.77 9.15 4.06
C SER A 58 2.50 9.22 4.91
N ASP A 59 1.57 10.10 4.54
CA ASP A 59 0.26 10.25 5.16
C ASP A 59 -0.72 9.12 4.83
N ARG A 60 -0.50 8.45 3.70
CA ARG A 60 -1.27 7.31 3.19
C ARG A 60 -0.46 6.00 3.22
N ALA A 61 0.71 6.01 3.83
CA ALA A 61 1.50 4.81 4.05
C ALA A 61 0.95 4.03 5.26
N VAL A 62 0.64 2.74 5.06
CA VAL A 62 0.09 1.86 6.09
C VAL A 62 0.91 0.59 6.24
N ARG A 63 1.00 0.11 7.47
CA ARG A 63 1.70 -1.12 7.84
C ARG A 63 0.68 -2.23 8.00
N ILE A 64 0.83 -3.27 7.19
CA ILE A 64 0.08 -4.52 7.36
C ILE A 64 0.98 -5.46 8.17
N PRO A 65 0.51 -5.99 9.31
CA PRO A 65 1.26 -6.98 10.08
C PRO A 65 1.50 -8.21 9.20
N ILE A 66 2.77 -8.50 8.92
CA ILE A 66 3.18 -9.78 8.34
C ILE A 66 3.79 -10.55 9.51
N HIS A 67 3.22 -11.72 9.82
CA HIS A 67 3.79 -12.57 10.86
C HIS A 67 5.19 -13.01 10.42
N LYS A 68 6.16 -13.00 11.32
CA LYS A 68 7.58 -13.22 11.00
C LYS A 68 7.85 -14.58 10.34
N ASP A 69 6.98 -15.56 10.66
CA ASP A 69 6.99 -16.92 10.13
C ASP A 69 5.91 -17.16 9.05
N ALA A 70 5.10 -16.15 8.73
CA ALA A 70 4.17 -16.24 7.61
C ALA A 70 4.92 -15.89 6.34
N ARG A 71 4.89 -16.81 5.35
CA ARG A 71 5.27 -16.48 3.98
C ARG A 71 4.33 -15.35 3.48
N SER A 72 4.85 -14.44 2.66
CA SER A 72 4.03 -13.41 2.01
C SER A 72 2.80 -14.05 1.38
N LEU A 73 1.64 -13.43 1.60
CA LEU A 73 0.35 -13.88 1.09
C LEU A 73 0.46 -14.04 -0.45
N ASN A 74 0.31 -15.28 -0.95
CA ASN A 74 0.21 -15.57 -2.39
C ASN A 74 -1.25 -15.55 -2.82
#